data_AF-A0A7W0R3J6-F1
#
_entry.id   AF-A0A7W0R3J6-F1
#
_cell.length_a   1.000
_cell.length_b   1.000
_cell.length_c   1.000
_cell.angle_alpha   90.00
_cell.angle_beta   90.00
_cell.angle_gamma   90.00
#
_symmetry.space_group_name_H-M   'P 1'
#
loop_
_entity.id
_entity.type
_entity.pdbx_description
1 polymer ?
#
loop_
_entity_poly.entity_id
_entity_poly.type
_entity_poly.pdbx_seq_one_letter_code
_entity_poly.pdbx_strand_id
1 'polypeptide(L)'
;MDESWQVVLVAALVVNAALGFGYRLYRMKWGGARADVAGQAVLGVLLVGLASALGLGAGWTRWPALVYGVFFGVVVMPLWVLAVLIPSRPGPLDLSFTAAYWILLAVIAVAALAL
;
A
#
# COMPACT_ATOMS: atom_id res chain seq x y z
N MET A 1 3.75 23.66 -6.74
CA MET A 1 3.39 22.32 -6.27
C MET A 1 1.90 22.31 -6.08
N ASP A 2 1.18 21.42 -6.75
CA ASP A 2 -0.27 21.31 -6.57
C ASP A 2 -0.55 20.71 -5.18
N GLU A 3 -0.89 21.59 -4.25
CA GLU A 3 -1.18 21.28 -2.85
C GLU A 3 -2.27 20.20 -2.72
N SER A 4 -3.20 20.15 -3.68
CA SER A 4 -4.24 19.12 -3.80
C SER A 4 -3.66 17.71 -4.02
N TRP A 5 -2.70 17.55 -4.94
CA TRP A 5 -2.07 16.25 -5.21
C TRP A 5 -1.19 15.78 -4.05
N GLN A 6 -0.63 16.71 -3.28
CA GLN A 6 0.13 16.40 -2.07
C GLN A 6 -0.77 15.76 -1.02
N VAL A 7 -1.94 16.36 -0.77
CA VAL A 7 -2.94 15.81 0.15
C VAL A 7 -3.41 14.42 -0.31
N VAL A 8 -3.67 14.24 -1.61
CA VAL A 8 -4.06 12.94 -2.17
C VAL A 8 -2.98 11.89 -1.94
N LEU A 9 -1.72 12.21 -2.20
CA LEU A 9 -0.61 11.28 -2.02
C LEU A 9 -0.42 10.90 -0.55
N VAL A 10 -0.47 11.87 0.36
CA VAL A 10 -0.41 11.63 1.81
C VAL A 10 -1.56 10.70 2.25
N ALA A 11 -2.79 11.02 1.87
CA ALA A 11 -3.95 10.22 2.24
C ALA A 11 -3.84 8.79 1.68
N ALA A 12 -3.44 8.64 0.41
CA ALA A 12 -3.30 7.34 -0.22
C ALA A 12 -2.22 6.48 0.46
N LEU A 13 -1.08 7.05 0.84
CA LEU A 13 -0.02 6.36 1.58
C LEU A 13 -0.51 5.88 2.96
N VAL A 14 -1.19 6.74 3.71
CA VAL A 14 -1.72 6.40 5.05
C VAL A 14 -2.79 5.33 4.95
N VAL A 15 -3.74 5.48 4.03
CA VAL A 15 -4.82 4.50 3.83
C VAL A 15 -4.24 3.17 3.35
N ASN A 16 -3.25 3.18 2.45
CA ASN A 16 -2.62 1.95 1.98
C ASN A 16 -1.88 1.22 3.12
N ALA A 17 -1.15 1.96 3.96
CA ALA A 17 -0.50 1.40 5.15
C ALA A 17 -1.52 0.75 6.11
N ALA A 18 -2.59 1.48 6.45
CA ALA A 18 -3.64 1.01 7.35
C ALA A 18 -4.39 -0.20 6.77
N LEU A 19 -4.80 -0.14 5.51
CA LEU A 19 -5.52 -1.21 4.82
C LEU A 19 -4.64 -2.47 4.75
N GLY A 20 -3.40 -2.33 4.31
CA GLY A 20 -2.46 -3.45 4.16
C GLY A 20 -2.20 -4.17 5.48
N PHE A 21 -1.99 -3.41 6.56
CA PHE A 21 -1.75 -3.96 7.88
C PHE A 21 -3.02 -4.57 8.49
N GLY A 22 -4.14 -3.84 8.46
CA GLY A 22 -5.42 -4.28 8.99
C GLY A 22 -5.92 -5.57 8.33
N TYR A 23 -5.77 -5.70 7.01
CA TYR A 23 -6.14 -6.91 6.30
C TYR A 23 -5.28 -8.12 6.69
N ARG A 24 -3.97 -7.95 6.85
CA ARG A 24 -3.08 -9.05 7.26
C ARG A 24 -3.30 -9.46 8.71
N LEU A 25 -3.57 -8.50 9.59
CA LEU A 25 -4.04 -8.80 10.94
C LEU A 25 -5.35 -9.60 10.90
N TYR A 26 -6.31 -9.16 10.09
CA TYR A 26 -7.56 -9.88 9.90
C TYR A 26 -7.33 -11.32 9.41
N ARG A 27 -6.43 -11.54 8.45
CA ARG A 27 -6.13 -12.89 7.94
C ARG A 27 -5.42 -13.80 8.94
N MET A 28 -4.74 -13.28 9.97
CA MET A 28 -4.11 -14.14 10.98
C MET A 28 -5.12 -15.08 11.66
N LYS A 29 -6.35 -14.62 11.90
CA LYS A 29 -7.40 -15.47 12.50
C LYS A 29 -7.87 -16.61 11.60
N TRP A 30 -7.56 -16.53 10.30
CA TRP A 30 -7.92 -17.50 9.26
C TRP A 30 -6.70 -18.26 8.72
N GLY A 31 -5.59 -18.30 9.48
CA GLY A 31 -4.39 -19.06 9.09
C GLY A 31 -3.35 -18.26 8.27
N GLY A 32 -3.48 -16.94 8.20
CA GLY A 32 -2.48 -16.07 7.56
C GLY A 32 -1.10 -16.13 8.24
N ALA A 33 -0.03 -16.06 7.44
CA ALA A 33 1.34 -16.15 7.95
C ALA A 33 1.74 -14.92 8.77
N ARG A 34 2.34 -15.13 9.95
CA ARG A 34 2.87 -14.04 10.80
C ARG A 34 3.94 -13.20 10.10
N ALA A 35 4.73 -13.83 9.21
CA ALA A 35 5.73 -13.14 8.42
C ALA A 35 5.11 -12.06 7.49
N ASP A 36 3.90 -12.30 6.98
CA ASP A 36 3.17 -11.34 6.13
C ASP A 36 2.81 -10.08 6.94
N VAL A 37 2.33 -10.27 8.18
CA VAL A 37 2.03 -9.18 9.11
C VAL A 37 3.28 -8.39 9.48
N ALA A 38 4.38 -9.08 9.81
CA ALA A 38 5.63 -8.43 10.19
C ALA A 38 6.21 -7.61 9.03
N GLY A 39 6.24 -8.17 7.82
CA GLY A 39 6.69 -7.47 6.61
C GLY A 39 5.84 -6.25 6.32
N GLN A 40 4.51 -6.36 6.46
CA GLN A 40 3.62 -5.22 6.27
C GLN A 40 3.72 -4.19 7.40
N ALA A 41 4.02 -4.57 8.64
CA ALA A 41 4.23 -3.61 9.72
C ALA A 41 5.44 -2.71 9.42
N VAL A 42 6.56 -3.31 8.99
CA VAL A 42 7.75 -2.58 8.55
C VAL A 42 7.42 -1.66 7.39
N LEU A 43 6.73 -2.17 6.36
CA LEU A 43 6.30 -1.37 5.23
C LEU A 43 5.37 -0.22 5.67
N GLY A 44 4.43 -0.48 6.56
CA GLY A 44 3.49 0.51 7.08
C GLY A 44 4.20 1.68 7.76
N VAL A 45 5.24 1.41 8.56
CA VAL A 45 6.08 2.45 9.16
C VAL A 45 6.77 3.28 8.08
N LEU A 46 7.31 2.65 7.04
CA LEU A 46 7.94 3.37 5.93
C LEU A 46 6.93 4.26 5.18
N LEU A 47 5.72 3.77 4.91
CA LEU A 47 4.68 4.53 4.23
C LEU A 47 4.18 5.72 5.06
N VAL A 48 3.99 5.53 6.38
CA VAL A 48 3.63 6.63 7.30
C VAL A 48 4.77 7.64 7.41
N GLY A 49 6.02 7.18 7.42
CA GLY A 49 7.19 8.05 7.39
C GLY A 49 7.26 8.89 6.11
N LEU A 50 7.03 8.28 4.95
CA LEU A 50 6.92 8.99 3.67
C LEU A 50 5.78 10.00 3.68
N ALA A 51 4.59 9.60 4.14
CA ALA A 51 3.43 10.48 4.23
C ALA A 51 3.70 11.70 5.14
N SER A 52 4.36 11.47 6.28
CA SER A 52 4.73 12.53 7.22
C SER A 52 5.75 13.50 6.61
N ALA A 53 6.80 12.98 5.99
CA ALA A 53 7.81 13.81 5.33
C ALA A 53 7.22 14.61 4.16
N LEU A 54 6.35 14.00 3.37
CA LEU A 54 5.64 14.65 2.27
C LEU A 54 4.67 15.73 2.80
N GLY A 55 3.99 15.48 3.92
CA GLY A 55 3.16 16.48 4.62
C GLY A 55 3.94 17.67 5.17
N LEU A 56 5.22 17.49 5.49
CA LEU A 56 6.15 18.55 5.92
C LEU A 56 6.82 19.28 4.74
N GLY A 57 6.42 18.99 3.50
CA GLY A 57 6.92 19.69 2.30
C GLY A 57 8.21 19.11 1.72
N ALA A 58 8.62 17.90 2.12
CA ALA A 58 9.80 17.24 1.56
C ALA A 58 9.52 16.72 0.13
N GLY A 59 9.59 17.58 -0.88
CA GLY A 59 9.23 17.25 -2.27
C GLY A 59 9.99 16.08 -2.90
N TRP A 60 11.18 15.71 -2.39
CA TRP A 60 11.94 14.56 -2.89
C TRP A 60 11.26 13.21 -2.60
N THR A 61 10.36 13.16 -1.61
CA THR A 61 9.66 11.93 -1.17
C THR A 61 8.65 11.39 -2.18
N ARG A 62 8.29 12.19 -3.21
CA ARG A 62 7.47 11.72 -4.33
C ARG A 62 8.12 10.57 -5.11
N TRP A 63 9.46 10.55 -5.22
CA TRP A 63 10.17 9.51 -5.98
C TRP A 63 10.13 8.13 -5.29
N PRO A 64 10.48 8.01 -3.99
CA PRO A 64 10.24 6.77 -3.25
C PRO A 64 8.77 6.32 -3.27
N ALA A 65 7.81 7.24 -3.19
CA ALA A 65 6.38 6.91 -3.25
C ALA A 65 5.99 6.35 -4.62
N LEU A 66 6.52 6.92 -5.72
CA LEU A 66 6.34 6.40 -7.08
C LEU A 66 6.94 4.99 -7.22
N VAL A 67 8.19 4.81 -6.79
CA VAL A 67 8.86 3.50 -6.82
C VAL A 67 8.04 2.47 -6.06
N TYR A 68 7.55 2.84 -4.87
CA TYR A 68 6.66 2.01 -4.08
C TYR A 68 5.38 1.64 -4.86
N GLY A 69 4.65 2.63 -5.37
CA GLY A 69 3.38 2.41 -6.09
C GLY A 69 3.55 1.47 -7.28
N VAL A 70 4.58 1.70 -8.11
CA VAL A 70 4.86 0.89 -9.29
C VAL A 70 5.37 -0.50 -8.93
N PHE A 71 6.39 -0.60 -8.08
CA PHE A 71 6.98 -1.88 -7.71
C PHE A 71 5.98 -2.80 -7.01
N PHE A 72 5.19 -2.24 -6.08
CA PHE A 72 4.17 -3.04 -5.40
C PHE A 72 3.01 -3.39 -6.33
N GLY A 73 2.59 -2.50 -7.21
CA GLY A 73 1.46 -2.74 -8.11
C GLY A 73 1.76 -3.78 -9.18
N VAL A 74 2.98 -3.77 -9.71
CA VAL A 74 3.39 -4.60 -10.86
C VAL A 74 4.09 -5.90 -10.43
N VAL A 75 4.83 -5.89 -9.31
CA VAL A 75 5.66 -7.04 -8.92
C VAL A 75 5.14 -7.68 -7.65
N VAL A 76 5.13 -6.94 -6.53
CA VAL A 76 4.90 -7.54 -5.21
C VAL A 76 3.48 -8.07 -5.08
N MET A 77 2.47 -7.29 -5.45
CA MET A 77 1.07 -7.68 -5.28
C MET A 77 0.66 -8.84 -6.20
N PRO A 78 1.04 -8.89 -7.50
CA PRO A 78 0.82 -10.07 -8.32
C PRO A 78 1.46 -11.34 -7.73
N LEU A 79 2.70 -11.25 -7.28
CA LEU A 79 3.38 -12.39 -6.63
C LEU A 79 2.65 -12.82 -5.36
N TRP A 80 2.22 -11.88 -4.53
CA TRP A 80 1.46 -12.18 -3.31
C TRP A 80 0.11 -12.82 -3.62
N VAL A 81 -0.59 -12.39 -4.67
CA VAL A 81 -1.86 -13.01 -5.09
C VAL A 81 -1.64 -14.44 -5.54
N LEU A 82 -0.64 -14.69 -6.39
CA LEU A 82 -0.32 -16.02 -6.90
C LEU A 82 0.16 -16.97 -5.79
N ALA A 83 1.03 -16.49 -4.91
CA ALA A 83 1.66 -17.31 -3.88
C ALA A 83 0.81 -17.48 -2.62
N VAL A 84 -0.04 -16.51 -2.30
CA VAL A 84 -0.74 -16.46 -1.01
C VAL A 84 -2.24 -16.43 -1.17
N LEU A 85 -2.80 -15.58 -2.04
CA LEU A 85 -4.24 -15.41 -2.15
C LEU A 85 -4.92 -16.62 -2.81
N ILE A 86 -4.48 -17.00 -4.01
CA ILE A 86 -5.09 -18.09 -4.80
C ILE A 86 -5.07 -19.42 -4.01
N PRO A 87 -3.96 -19.86 -3.39
CA PRO A 87 -3.95 -21.10 -2.61
C PRO A 87 -4.89 -21.07 -1.40
N SER A 88 -5.19 -19.88 -0.87
CA SER A 88 -6.04 -19.71 0.31
C SER A 88 -7.54 -19.78 0.02
N ARG A 89 -7.96 -19.95 -1.25
CA ARG A 89 -9.38 -19.91 -1.69
C ARG A 89 -10.10 -18.62 -1.24
N PRO A 90 -9.82 -17.48 -1.91
CA PRO A 90 -10.23 -16.16 -1.43
C PRO A 90 -11.75 -16.01 -1.34
N GLY A 91 -12.20 -15.37 -0.26
CA GLY A 91 -13.57 -14.92 -0.11
C GLY A 91 -13.80 -13.51 -0.70
N PRO A 92 -15.04 -12.99 -0.65
CA PRO A 92 -15.37 -11.67 -1.17
C PRO A 92 -14.52 -10.54 -0.57
N LEU A 93 -14.26 -10.60 0.75
CA LEU A 93 -13.45 -9.59 1.45
C LEU A 93 -11.99 -9.55 0.95
N ASP A 94 -11.43 -10.70 0.58
CA ASP A 94 -10.07 -10.78 0.05
C ASP A 94 -9.97 -10.13 -1.33
N LEU A 95 -10.99 -10.33 -2.16
CA LEU A 95 -11.09 -9.71 -3.48
C LEU A 95 -11.30 -8.19 -3.37
N SER A 96 -12.17 -7.74 -2.46
CA SER A 96 -12.39 -6.31 -2.19
C SER A 96 -11.13 -5.63 -1.68
N PHE A 97 -10.40 -6.26 -0.74
CA PHE A 97 -9.12 -5.76 -0.25
C PHE A 97 -8.11 -5.66 -1.40
N THR A 98 -7.98 -6.73 -2.19
CA THR A 98 -7.05 -6.81 -3.33
C THR A 98 -7.34 -5.66 -4.31
N ALA A 99 -8.59 -5.50 -4.75
CA ALA A 99 -8.96 -4.42 -5.66
C ALA A 99 -8.67 -3.03 -5.05
N ALA A 100 -9.08 -2.79 -3.80
CA ALA A 100 -8.85 -1.51 -3.13
C ALA A 100 -7.35 -1.20 -2.97
N TYR A 101 -6.53 -2.19 -2.63
CA TYR A 101 -5.09 -2.03 -2.48
C TYR A 101 -4.42 -1.66 -3.82
N TRP A 102 -4.81 -2.32 -4.92
CA TRP A 102 -4.31 -1.98 -6.26
C TRP A 102 -4.73 -0.59 -6.72
N ILE A 103 -5.98 -0.20 -6.47
CA ILE A 103 -6.47 1.15 -6.77
C ILE A 103 -5.63 2.18 -6.02
N LEU A 104 -5.36 1.96 -4.73
CA LEU A 104 -4.51 2.85 -3.94
C LEU A 104 -3.08 2.93 -4.50
N LEU A 105 -2.49 1.82 -4.96
CA LEU A 105 -1.17 1.84 -5.57
C LEU A 105 -1.14 2.67 -6.87
N ALA A 106 -2.19 2.55 -7.71
CA ALA A 106 -2.34 3.38 -8.90
C ALA A 106 -2.50 4.86 -8.53
N VAL A 107 -3.33 5.18 -7.54
CA VAL A 107 -3.50 6.56 -7.03
C VAL A 107 -2.17 7.12 -6.52
N ILE A 108 -1.38 6.34 -5.77
CA ILE A 108 -0.06 6.75 -5.29
C ILE A 108 0.88 7.07 -6.46
N ALA A 109 0.94 6.19 -7.47
CA ALA A 109 1.80 6.41 -8.63
C ALA A 109 1.40 7.66 -9.42
N VAL A 110 0.10 7.84 -9.68
CA VAL A 110 -0.43 9.01 -10.40
C VAL A 110 -0.19 10.29 -9.61
N ALA A 111 -0.52 10.30 -8.31
CA ALA A 111 -0.34 11.47 -7.47
C ALA A 111 1.15 11.85 -7.31
N ALA A 112 2.05 10.86 -7.25
CA ALA A 112 3.49 11.10 -7.22
C ALA A 112 4.04 11.69 -8.53
N LEU A 113 3.46 11.34 -9.68
CA LEU A 113 3.82 11.92 -10.99
C LEU A 113 3.24 13.33 -11.19
N ALA A 114 2.07 13.60 -10.60
CA ALA A 114 1.42 14.90 -10.66
C ALA A 114 2.04 15.95 -9.72
N LEU A 115 2.84 15.50 -8.74
CA LEU A 115 3.58 16.33 -7.79
C LEU A 115 4.93 16.78 -8.35
#